data_AF-A0A3D2TH94-F1
#
_entry.id   AF-A0A3D2TH94-F1
#
_cell.length_a   1.000
_cell.length_b   1.000
_cell.length_c   1.000
_cell.angle_alpha   90.00
_cell.angle_beta   90.00
_cell.angle_gamma   90.00
#
_symmetry.space_group_name_H-M   'P 1'
#
loop_
_entity.id
_entity.type
_entity.pdbx_description
1 polymer ?
#
loop_
_entity_poly.entity_id
_entity_poly.type
_entity_poly.pdbx_seq_one_letter_code
_entity_poly.pdbx_strand_id
1 'polypeptide(L)'
;MKAFTTHTGLVVAMDRANVDTDQIIPKQFLKRIERTGFGEFLFWDWARLDDGSPNPDFELNQPEAKGASVLLARRNFGCGSSREHAPQALMR
;
A
#
# COMPACT_ATOMS: atom_id res chain seq x y z
N MET A 1 -15.23 -9.78 8.04
CA MET A 1 -13.93 -10.50 8.01
C MET A 1 -14.14 -11.87 7.38
N LYS A 2 -13.16 -12.34 6.60
CA LYS A 2 -13.10 -13.73 6.10
C LYS A 2 -12.09 -14.49 6.94
N ALA A 3 -12.32 -15.78 7.19
CA ALA A 3 -11.32 -16.62 7.84
C ALA A 3 -10.06 -16.68 6.96
N PHE A 4 -8.89 -16.45 7.56
CA PHE A 4 -7.60 -16.58 6.89
C PHE A 4 -6.97 -17.91 7.33
N THR A 5 -6.87 -18.87 6.41
CA THR A 5 -6.32 -20.21 6.68
C THR A 5 -4.97 -20.39 6.00
N THR A 6 -4.95 -20.28 4.67
CA THR A 6 -3.74 -20.39 3.85
C THR A 6 -3.88 -19.46 2.67
N HIS A 7 -2.81 -18.75 2.34
CA HIS A 7 -2.72 -17.89 1.17
C HIS A 7 -1.43 -18.22 0.42
N THR A 8 -1.54 -18.34 -0.90
CA THR A 8 -0.41 -18.49 -1.81
C THR A 8 -0.52 -17.37 -2.83
N GLY A 9 0.55 -16.62 -3.00
CA GLY A 9 0.55 -15.47 -3.88
C GLY A 9 1.94 -15.01 -4.21
N LEU A 10 2.03 -14.22 -5.28
CA LEU A 10 3.27 -13.55 -5.67
C LEU A 10 3.69 -12.57 -4.57
N VAL A 11 4.97 -12.61 -4.24
CA VAL A 11 5.60 -11.73 -3.25
C VAL A 11 6.23 -10.55 -3.98
N VAL A 12 5.98 -9.34 -3.48
CA VAL A 12 6.72 -8.14 -3.85
C VAL A 12 7.54 -7.67 -2.65
N ALA A 13 8.83 -7.43 -2.85
CA ALA A 13 9.72 -6.92 -1.82
C ALA A 13 9.79 -5.39 -1.93
N MET A 14 9.53 -4.70 -0.82
CA MET A 14 9.72 -3.26 -0.68
C MET A 14 10.81 -3.04 0.36
N ASP A 15 11.99 -2.61 -0.09
CA ASP A 15 13.19 -2.62 0.73
C ASP A 15 13.29 -1.39 1.67
N ARG A 16 12.23 -1.13 2.43
CA ARG A 16 12.03 0.10 3.20
C ARG A 16 11.66 -0.24 4.64
N ALA A 17 12.37 0.37 5.59
CA ALA A 17 12.08 0.27 7.02
C ALA A 17 11.33 1.49 7.52
N ASN A 18 10.60 1.35 8.63
CA ASN A 18 9.82 2.42 9.25
C ASN A 18 8.79 3.05 8.30
N VAL A 19 8.13 2.21 7.49
CA VAL A 19 7.06 2.67 6.62
C VAL A 19 5.87 3.07 7.48
N ASP A 20 5.55 4.35 7.54
CA ASP A 20 4.50 4.87 8.43
C ASP A 20 3.10 4.89 7.78
N THR A 21 2.09 5.19 8.58
CA THR A 21 0.69 5.21 8.11
C THR A 21 0.38 6.36 7.13
N ASP A 22 1.14 7.45 7.10
CA ASP A 22 1.05 8.49 6.07
C ASP A 22 1.62 8.01 4.73
N GLN A 23 2.72 7.26 4.77
CA GLN A 23 3.31 6.65 3.57
C GLN A 23 2.41 5.56 2.99
N ILE A 24 1.76 4.75 3.84
CA ILE A 24 0.79 3.74 3.36
C ILE A 24 -0.40 4.42 2.69
N ILE A 25 -0.98 5.44 3.33
CA ILE A 25 -2.07 6.24 2.77
C ILE A 25 -2.00 7.68 3.28
N PRO A 26 -1.73 8.67 2.41
CA PRO A 26 -1.62 10.05 2.84
C PRO A 26 -2.91 10.65 3.42
N LYS A 27 -2.76 11.50 4.44
CA LYS A 27 -3.88 12.09 5.19
C LYS A 27 -4.92 12.84 4.33
N GLN A 28 -4.53 13.38 3.17
CA GLN A 28 -5.44 14.11 2.28
C GLN A 28 -6.58 13.23 1.77
N PHE A 29 -6.37 11.91 1.67
CA PHE A 29 -7.38 10.97 1.17
C PHE A 29 -8.36 10.50 2.25
N LEU A 30 -8.13 10.85 3.52
CA LEU A 30 -8.94 10.39 4.65
C LEU A 30 -10.22 11.21 4.87
N LYS A 31 -10.41 12.29 4.10
CA LYS A 31 -11.63 13.12 4.16
C LYS A 31 -12.78 12.54 3.34
N ARG A 32 -12.55 11.45 2.61
CA ARG A 32 -13.58 10.79 1.79
C ARG A 32 -14.61 10.10 2.69
N ILE A 33 -15.88 10.25 2.34
CA ILE A 33 -16.99 9.58 3.04
C ILE A 33 -17.08 8.12 2.60
N GLU A 34 -16.66 7.82 1.37
CA GLU A 34 -16.69 6.46 0.84
C GLU A 34 -15.73 5.54 1.61
N ARG A 35 -16.22 4.35 1.97
CA ARG A 35 -15.43 3.32 2.68
C ARG A 35 -14.65 2.39 1.73
N THR A 36 -14.66 2.68 0.43
CA THR A 36 -14.08 1.83 -0.63
C THR A 36 -13.19 2.67 -1.56
N GLY A 37 -12.35 1.99 -2.35
CA GLY A 37 -11.49 2.65 -3.33
C GLY A 37 -10.16 3.19 -2.78
N PHE A 38 -9.87 2.99 -1.49
CA PHE A 38 -8.59 3.42 -0.89
C PHE A 38 -7.36 2.74 -1.49
N GLY A 39 -7.51 1.58 -2.12
CA GLY A 39 -6.43 0.87 -2.79
C GLY A 39 -5.75 1.67 -3.90
N GLU A 40 -6.46 2.62 -4.53
CA GLU A 40 -5.91 3.54 -5.54
C GLU A 40 -4.87 4.51 -4.94
N PHE A 41 -4.98 4.81 -3.65
CA PHE A 41 -4.13 5.77 -2.92
C PHE A 41 -3.02 5.10 -2.11
N LEU A 42 -2.91 3.78 -2.16
CA LEU A 42 -1.86 3.04 -1.46
C LEU A 42 -0.48 3.48 -1.98
N PHE A 43 0.39 3.90 -1.06
CA PHE A 43 1.74 4.40 -1.34
C PHE A 43 1.77 5.56 -2.34
N TRP A 44 0.74 6.42 -2.34
CA TRP A 44 0.54 7.45 -3.36
C TRP A 44 1.81 8.25 -3.71
N ASP A 45 2.51 8.76 -2.71
CA ASP A 45 3.71 9.61 -2.88
C ASP A 45 4.90 8.85 -3.48
N TRP A 46 4.88 7.51 -3.48
CA TRP A 46 5.89 6.67 -4.15
C TRP A 46 5.38 6.11 -5.47
N ALA A 47 4.10 5.75 -5.53
CA ALA A 47 3.50 5.04 -6.64
C ALA A 47 3.12 5.95 -7.82
N ARG A 48 3.12 7.28 -7.64
CA ARG A 48 2.72 8.25 -8.67
C ARG A 48 3.83 9.27 -8.96
N LEU A 49 3.92 9.67 -10.22
CA LEU A 49 4.69 10.84 -10.66
C LEU A 49 3.82 12.11 -10.54
N ASP A 50 4.44 13.29 -10.72
CA ASP A 50 3.76 14.59 -10.64
C ASP A 50 2.60 14.75 -11.64
N ASP A 51 2.70 14.07 -12.79
CA ASP A 51 1.65 14.04 -13.81
C ASP A 51 0.52 13.03 -13.52
N GLY A 52 0.62 12.30 -12.40
CA GLY A 52 -0.34 11.27 -11.97
C GLY A 52 -0.13 9.89 -12.61
N SER A 53 0.84 9.73 -13.50
CA SER A 53 1.17 8.41 -14.06
C SER A 53 1.85 7.51 -13.02
N PRO A 54 1.78 6.17 -13.17
CA PRO A 54 2.48 5.25 -12.27
C PRO A 54 4.00 5.48 -12.32
N ASN A 55 4.62 5.65 -11.15
CA ASN A 55 6.07 5.75 -11.05
C ASN A 55 6.71 4.38 -11.37
N PRO A 56 7.49 4.24 -12.47
CA PRO A 56 8.10 2.98 -12.86
C PRO A 56 9.19 2.52 -11.88
N ASP A 57 9.76 3.41 -11.08
CA ASP A 57 10.81 3.08 -10.12
C ASP A 57 10.27 2.50 -8.81
N PHE A 58 8.95 2.54 -8.60
CA PHE A 58 8.33 1.99 -7.41
C PHE A 58 8.12 0.49 -7.53
N GLU A 59 8.54 -0.25 -6.50
CA GLU A 59 8.62 -1.72 -6.50
C GLU A 59 7.30 -2.41 -6.86
N LEU A 60 6.16 -1.85 -6.45
CA LEU A 60 4.82 -2.41 -6.71
C LEU A 60 4.26 -2.05 -8.09
N ASN A 61 4.86 -1.10 -8.81
CA ASN A 61 4.47 -0.73 -10.17
C ASN A 61 5.24 -1.52 -11.23
N GLN A 62 6.30 -2.23 -10.84
CA GLN A 62 7.09 -3.04 -11.74
C GLN A 62 6.24 -4.16 -12.37
N PRO A 63 6.43 -4.48 -13.67
CA PRO A 63 5.67 -5.53 -14.35
C PRO A 63 5.70 -6.88 -13.62
N GLU A 64 6.83 -7.21 -12.98
CA GLU A 64 7.07 -8.43 -12.22
C GLU A 64 6.26 -8.49 -10.92
N ALA A 65 5.83 -7.34 -10.39
CA ALA A 65 4.99 -7.25 -9.19
C ALA A 65 3.48 -7.32 -9.52
N LYS A 66 3.11 -7.41 -10.80
CA LYS A 66 1.71 -7.45 -11.22
C LYS A 66 1.00 -8.68 -10.64
N GLY A 67 -0.04 -8.44 -9.85
CA GLY A 67 -0.78 -9.50 -9.16
C GLY A 67 -0.16 -9.97 -7.84
N ALA A 68 0.87 -9.27 -7.34
CA ALA A 68 1.40 -9.52 -6.01
C ALA A 68 0.32 -9.32 -4.95
N SER A 69 0.27 -10.25 -4.00
CA SER A 69 -0.68 -10.24 -2.88
C SER A 69 0.00 -10.45 -1.53
N VAL A 70 1.33 -10.58 -1.52
CA VAL A 70 2.15 -10.65 -0.32
C VAL A 70 3.21 -9.55 -0.41
N LEU A 71 3.23 -8.64 0.55
CA LEU A 71 4.22 -7.58 0.66
C LEU A 71 5.29 -8.00 1.67
N LEU A 72 6.55 -8.09 1.23
CA LEU A 72 7.70 -8.24 2.10
C LEU A 72 8.31 -6.85 2.37
N ALA A 73 8.14 -6.35 3.59
CA ALA A 73 8.70 -5.07 4.02
C ALA A 73 9.78 -5.28 5.09
N ARG A 74 10.61 -4.25 5.34
CA ARG A 74 11.52 -4.29 6.50
C ARG A 74 10.77 -3.99 7.80
N ARG A 75 11.53 -4.00 8.89
CA ARG A 75 11.15 -3.69 10.27
C ARG A 75 10.34 -2.39 10.41
N ASN A 76 9.39 -2.43 11.36
CA ASN A 76 8.56 -1.30 11.79
C ASN A 76 7.60 -0.77 10.71
N PHE A 77 7.06 -1.66 9.86
CA PHE A 77 6.01 -1.32 8.90
C PHE A 77 4.68 -1.02 9.61
N GLY A 78 3.99 0.05 9.19
CA GLY A 78 2.75 0.52 9.79
C GLY A 78 2.93 1.40 11.03
N CYS A 79 4.12 1.96 11.25
CA CYS A 79 4.36 2.84 12.41
C CYS A 79 3.68 4.20 12.28
N GLY A 80 3.72 5.00 13.36
CA GLY A 80 3.18 6.36 13.37
C GLY A 80 1.73 6.43 13.86
N SER A 81 0.96 7.37 13.30
CA SER A 81 -0.40 7.69 13.77
C SER A 81 -1.38 6.53 13.55
N SER A 82 -2.33 6.34 14.47
CA SER A 82 -3.42 5.38 14.26
C SER A 82 -4.26 5.78 13.05
N ARG A 83 -4.44 4.84 12.12
CA ARG A 83 -5.11 5.09 10.84
C ARG A 83 -5.78 3.85 10.29
N GLU A 84 -7.09 3.74 10.50
CA GLU A 84 -7.89 2.58 10.07
C GLU A 84 -7.92 2.39 8.54
N HIS A 85 -7.66 3.44 7.79
CA HIS A 85 -7.61 3.39 6.33
C HIS A 85 -6.33 2.76 5.77
N ALA A 86 -5.24 2.67 6.56
CA ALA A 86 -4.00 2.04 6.13
C ALA A 86 -4.17 0.55 5.79
N PRO A 87 -4.76 -0.30 6.65
CA PRO A 87 -5.07 -1.68 6.27
C PRO A 87 -6.11 -1.79 5.15
N GLN A 88 -7.05 -0.84 5.04
CA GLN A 88 -8.03 -0.81 3.93
C GLN A 88 -7.38 -0.55 2.57
N ALA A 89 -6.35 0.31 2.52
CA ALA A 89 -5.59 0.57 1.30
C ALA A 89 -4.77 -0.66 0.85
N LEU A 90 -4.32 -1.49 1.80
CA LEU A 90 -3.59 -2.74 1.54
C LEU A 90 -4.50 -3.88 1.09
N MET A 91 -5.77 -3.88 1.51
CA MET A 91 -6.79 -4.84 1.09
C MET A 91 -7.32 -4.48 -0.31
N ARG A 92 -6.47 -4.69 -1.33
CA ARG A 92 -6.82 -4.61 -2.75
C ARG A 92 -7.47 -5.91 -3.23
#